data_AF-A0A1U7ZKP2-F1
#
_entry.id   AF-A0A1U7ZKP2-F1
#
_cell.length_a   1.000
_cell.length_b   1.000
_cell.length_c   1.000
_cell.angle_alpha   90.00
_cell.angle_beta   90.00
_cell.angle_gamma   90.00
#
_symmetry.space_group_name_H-M   'P 1'
#
loop_
_entity.id
_entity.type
_entity.pdbx_description
1 polymer ?
#
loop_
_entity_poly.entity_id
_entity_poly.type
_entity_poly.pdbx_seq_one_letter_code
_entity_poly.pdbx_strand_id
1 'polypeptide(L)'
;MLCFPCSLASDVWAQPAIIKQCCVGLTKNAAVELGKYGIGVNCLSPFGIATPLFKSSFKLNGDQETEEIICAAANLKGVTLKVEVVAQAELYLGSDDSRYVSGHNLFIDGDFSIVNPSFNIFNYLAES
;
A
#
# COMPACT_ATOMS: atom_id res chain seq x y z
N MET A 1 6.20 -18.47 2.59
CA MET A 1 5.26 -17.41 2.16
C MET A 1 6.02 -16.45 1.26
N LEU A 2 5.41 -15.95 0.18
CA LEU A 2 6.02 -14.95 -0.72
C LEU A 2 5.22 -13.64 -0.63
N CYS A 3 5.92 -12.52 -0.41
CA CYS A 3 5.37 -11.17 -0.39
C CYS A 3 6.02 -10.35 -1.51
N PHE A 4 5.21 -9.78 -2.41
CA PHE A 4 5.70 -8.89 -3.47
C PHE A 4 5.41 -7.42 -3.10
N PRO A 5 6.44 -6.59 -2.87
CA PRO A 5 6.23 -5.16 -2.67
C PRO A 5 5.86 -4.50 -4.00
N CYS A 6 4.73 -3.79 -3.99
CA CYS A 6 4.15 -3.13 -5.17
C CYS A 6 4.72 -1.72 -5.40
N SER A 7 5.97 -1.45 -5.00
CA SER A 7 6.54 -0.10 -4.90
C SER A 7 7.67 0.10 -5.89
N LEU A 8 7.41 0.84 -6.97
CA LEU A 8 8.43 1.31 -7.92
C LEU A 8 8.18 2.79 -8.22
N ALA A 9 9.24 3.60 -8.11
CA ALA A 9 9.27 4.95 -8.68
C ALA A 9 9.97 4.89 -10.02
N SER A 10 9.33 5.48 -11.04
CA SER A 10 9.87 5.64 -12.38
C SER A 10 9.42 7.00 -12.92
N ASP A 11 10.22 7.58 -13.80
CA ASP A 11 10.02 8.93 -14.38
C ASP A 11 8.77 9.01 -15.29
N VAL A 12 8.11 7.87 -15.53
CA VAL A 12 6.88 7.73 -16.33
C VAL A 12 5.74 7.26 -15.43
N TRP A 13 4.78 8.13 -15.13
CA TRP A 13 3.65 7.90 -14.21
C TRP A 13 2.78 6.67 -14.53
N ALA A 14 2.78 6.19 -15.77
CA ALA A 14 1.98 5.04 -16.21
C ALA A 14 2.61 3.67 -15.90
N GLN A 15 3.95 3.58 -15.79
CA GLN A 15 4.65 2.30 -15.59
C GLN A 15 4.37 1.67 -14.22
N PRO A 16 4.32 2.43 -13.10
CA PRO A 16 4.03 1.87 -11.79
C PRO A 16 2.64 1.24 -11.71
N ALA A 17 1.63 1.81 -12.37
CA ALA A 17 0.25 1.30 -12.31
C ALA A 17 0.11 -0.08 -12.97
N ILE A 18 0.74 -0.28 -14.14
CA ILE A 18 0.71 -1.56 -14.86
C ILE A 18 1.47 -2.62 -14.06
N ILE A 19 2.67 -2.30 -13.59
CA ILE A 19 3.49 -3.23 -12.80
C ILE A 19 2.76 -3.62 -11.51
N LYS A 20 2.11 -2.65 -10.85
CA LYS A 20 1.32 -2.92 -9.65
C LYS A 20 0.22 -3.95 -9.92
N GLN A 21 -0.51 -3.79 -11.02
CA GLN A 21 -1.55 -4.74 -11.41
C GLN A 21 -0.99 -6.11 -11.82
N CYS A 22 0.18 -6.14 -12.47
CA CYS A 22 0.89 -7.38 -12.79
C CYS A 22 1.29 -8.15 -11.53
N CYS A 23 1.79 -7.49 -10.48
CA CYS A 23 2.12 -8.12 -9.21
C CYS A 23 0.89 -8.79 -8.57
N VAL A 24 -0.29 -8.14 -8.63
CA VAL A 24 -1.54 -8.73 -8.12
C VAL A 24 -1.94 -9.97 -8.93
N GLY A 25 -1.84 -9.92 -10.26
CA GLY A 25 -2.10 -11.08 -11.13
C GLY A 25 -1.14 -12.24 -10.87
N LEU A 26 0.15 -11.94 -10.74
CA LEU A 26 1.19 -12.94 -10.44
C LEU A 26 0.96 -13.58 -9.06
N THR A 27 0.61 -12.78 -8.06
CA THR A 27 0.32 -13.23 -6.69
C THR A 27 -0.81 -14.26 -6.69
N LYS A 28 -1.90 -14.00 -7.42
CA LYS A 28 -3.03 -14.93 -7.54
C LYS A 28 -2.62 -16.25 -8.20
N ASN A 29 -1.86 -16.19 -9.30
CA ASN A 29 -1.38 -17.39 -9.98
C ASN A 29 -0.44 -18.22 -9.08
N ALA A 30 0.53 -17.55 -8.45
CA ALA A 30 1.46 -18.20 -7.54
C ALA A 30 0.76 -18.79 -6.31
N ALA A 31 -0.27 -18.13 -5.77
CA ALA A 31 -1.06 -18.64 -4.66
C ALA A 31 -1.78 -19.96 -5.01
N VAL A 32 -2.33 -20.08 -6.23
CA VAL A 32 -2.97 -21.32 -6.71
C VAL A 32 -1.94 -22.44 -6.89
N GLU A 33 -0.78 -22.13 -7.49
CA GLU A 33 0.25 -23.14 -7.76
C GLU A 33 0.92 -23.64 -6.48
N LEU A 34 1.24 -22.74 -5.56
CA LEU A 34 1.97 -23.03 -4.33
C LEU A 34 1.06 -23.45 -3.17
N GLY A 35 -0.25 -23.20 -3.26
CA GLY A 35 -1.22 -23.59 -2.24
C GLY A 35 -1.24 -25.09 -1.95
N LYS A 36 -0.99 -25.94 -2.96
CA LYS A 36 -0.88 -27.41 -2.76
C LYS A 36 0.30 -27.84 -1.87
N TYR A 37 1.29 -26.97 -1.68
CA TYR A 37 2.42 -27.18 -0.78
C TYR A 37 2.22 -26.50 0.58
N GLY A 38 1.03 -25.96 0.86
CA GLY A 38 0.76 -25.22 2.10
C GLY A 38 1.42 -23.84 2.13
N ILE A 39 1.83 -23.28 1.00
CA ILE A 39 2.50 -21.98 0.92
C ILE A 39 1.49 -20.90 0.51
N GLY A 40 1.23 -19.96 1.42
CA GLY A 40 0.49 -18.73 1.13
C GLY A 40 1.33 -17.72 0.36
N VAL A 41 0.73 -17.04 -0.62
CA VAL A 41 1.37 -15.97 -1.41
C VAL A 41 0.46 -14.76 -1.40
N ASN A 42 0.97 -13.61 -0.95
CA ASN A 42 0.20 -12.37 -0.85
C ASN A 42 1.01 -11.20 -1.42
N CYS A 43 0.34 -10.10 -1.74
CA CYS A 43 1.00 -8.86 -2.10
C CYS A 43 0.53 -7.72 -1.22
N LEU A 44 1.41 -6.73 -1.08
CA LEU A 44 1.19 -5.58 -0.22
C LEU A 44 1.28 -4.32 -1.09
N SER A 45 0.23 -3.50 -1.04
CA SER A 45 0.09 -2.28 -1.82
C SER A 45 0.00 -1.07 -0.90
N PRO A 46 1.14 -0.52 -0.44
CA PRO A 46 1.14 0.71 0.34
C PRO A 46 0.87 1.94 -0.55
N PHE A 47 0.33 2.99 0.08
CA PHE A 47 0.32 4.35 -0.48
C PHE A 47 1.66 5.06 -0.25
N GLY A 48 1.71 6.37 -0.50
CA GLY A 48 2.85 7.22 -0.22
C GLY A 48 3.31 7.05 1.23
N ILE A 49 4.59 6.76 1.38
CA ILE A 49 5.33 6.75 2.64
C ILE A 49 6.47 7.73 2.44
N ALA A 50 6.82 8.50 3.46
CA ALA A 50 7.92 9.46 3.47
C ALA A 50 9.30 8.76 3.37
N THR A 51 9.53 8.09 2.26
CA THR A 51 10.80 7.45 1.91
C THR A 51 11.64 8.41 1.06
N PRO A 52 12.97 8.27 1.04
CA PRO A 52 13.84 9.05 0.17
C PRO A 52 13.40 9.01 -1.31
N LEU A 53 12.90 7.85 -1.74
CA LEU A 53 12.38 7.64 -3.09
C LEU A 53 11.16 8.54 -3.36
N PHE A 54 10.17 8.52 -2.47
CA PHE A 54 8.98 9.35 -2.60
C PHE A 54 9.33 10.84 -2.60
N LYS A 55 10.22 11.28 -1.69
CA LYS A 55 10.70 12.67 -1.62
C LYS A 55 11.36 13.11 -2.93
N SER A 56 12.22 12.26 -3.51
CA SER A 56 12.89 12.55 -4.78
C SER A 56 11.91 12.67 -5.97
N SER A 57 10.90 11.81 -6.03
CA SER A 57 9.90 11.82 -7.11
C SER A 57 8.99 13.04 -7.07
N PHE A 58 8.70 13.57 -5.88
CA PHE A 58 7.82 14.73 -5.69
C PHE A 58 8.56 16.05 -5.37
N LYS A 59 9.90 16.04 -5.39
CA LYS A 59 10.76 17.20 -5.07
C LYS A 59 10.44 17.86 -3.71
N LEU A 60 10.15 17.03 -2.71
CA LEU A 60 9.77 17.48 -1.37
C LEU A 60 11.00 17.65 -0.49
N ASN A 61 11.02 18.70 0.34
CA ASN A 61 12.20 19.12 1.10
C ASN A 61 11.96 18.96 2.61
N GLY A 62 11.44 17.80 3.02
CA GLY A 62 11.28 17.48 4.44
C GLY A 62 10.39 16.27 4.67
N ASP A 63 10.66 15.51 5.73
CA ASP A 63 9.82 14.37 6.12
C ASP A 63 8.44 14.86 6.57
N GLN A 64 8.38 15.93 7.37
CA GLN A 64 7.14 16.53 7.85
C GLN A 64 6.24 17.02 6.70
N GLU A 65 6.79 17.79 5.76
CA GLU A 65 6.05 18.27 4.57
C GLU A 65 5.50 17.09 3.76
N THR A 66 6.30 16.04 3.61
CA THR A 66 5.91 14.84 2.87
C THR A 66 4.79 14.08 3.56
N GLU A 67 4.89 13.89 4.88
CA GLU A 67 3.86 13.26 5.70
C GLU A 67 2.54 14.04 5.65
N GLU A 68 2.59 15.37 5.73
CA GLU A 68 1.40 16.24 5.64
C GLU A 68 0.68 16.10 4.29
N ILE A 69 1.43 16.09 3.18
CA ILE A 69 0.86 15.89 1.84
C ILE A 69 0.20 14.52 1.72
N ILE A 70 0.86 13.47 2.21
CA ILE A 70 0.33 12.10 2.21
C ILE A 70 -0.94 12.02 3.06
N CYS A 71 -0.94 12.60 4.27
CA CYS A 71 -2.11 12.61 5.15
C CYS A 71 -3.28 13.43 4.59
N ALA A 72 -2.99 14.51 3.87
CA ALA A 72 -4.01 15.30 3.19
C ALA A 72 -4.70 14.47 2.09
N ALA A 73 -3.94 13.65 1.37
CA ALA A 73 -4.44 12.80 0.30
C ALA A 73 -5.24 11.58 0.82
N ALA A 74 -4.83 10.99 1.94
CA ALA A 74 -5.54 9.86 2.55
C ALA A 74 -6.91 10.29 3.11
N ASN A 75 -7.90 9.41 3.05
CA ASN A 75 -9.21 9.63 3.67
C ASN A 75 -9.13 9.42 5.20
N LEU A 76 -8.34 8.44 5.65
CA LEU A 76 -8.12 8.17 7.07
C LEU A 76 -7.32 9.31 7.73
N LYS A 77 -8.00 10.13 8.54
CA LYS A 77 -7.40 11.31 9.19
C LYS A 77 -6.76 10.97 10.55
N GLY A 78 -5.75 11.75 10.93
CA GLY A 78 -5.05 11.63 12.22
C GLY A 78 -4.03 10.48 12.31
N VAL A 79 -3.87 9.70 11.25
CA VAL A 79 -2.91 8.59 11.19
C VAL A 79 -1.97 8.80 10.01
N THR A 80 -0.68 8.95 10.29
CA THR A 80 0.35 8.99 9.26
C THR A 80 0.81 7.57 8.95
N LEU A 81 0.83 7.20 7.67
CA LEU A 81 1.41 5.94 7.25
C LEU A 81 2.93 5.98 7.39
N LYS A 82 3.46 5.17 8.30
CA LYS A 82 4.90 5.02 8.52
C LYS A 82 5.41 3.66 8.05
N VAL A 83 6.73 3.56 7.88
CA VAL A 83 7.41 2.32 7.46
C VAL A 83 7.13 1.18 8.43
N GLU A 84 6.99 1.47 9.72
CA GLU A 84 6.72 0.46 10.74
C GLU A 84 5.37 -0.21 10.53
N VAL A 85 4.35 0.51 10.07
CA VAL A 85 3.01 -0.05 9.79
C VAL A 85 3.08 -1.06 8.65
N VAL A 86 3.85 -0.75 7.60
CA VAL A 86 4.10 -1.67 6.48
C VAL A 86 4.83 -2.92 6.95
N ALA A 87 5.86 -2.75 7.77
CA ALA A 87 6.61 -3.88 8.34
C ALA A 87 5.72 -4.77 9.22
N GLN A 88 4.82 -4.18 10.01
CA GLN A 88 3.86 -4.94 10.82
C GLN A 88 2.84 -5.70 9.96
N ALA A 89 2.37 -5.11 8.87
CA ALA A 89 1.49 -5.80 7.95
C ALA A 89 2.19 -6.96 7.23
N GLU A 90 3.46 -6.79 6.86
CA GLU A 90 4.28 -7.87 6.32
C GLU A 90 4.52 -8.97 7.36
N LEU A 91 4.78 -8.59 8.62
CA LEU A 91 4.92 -9.52 9.74
C LEU A 91 3.63 -10.32 9.96
N TYR A 92 2.46 -9.66 9.96
CA TYR A 92 1.15 -10.33 10.04
C TYR A 92 1.01 -11.36 8.92
N LEU A 93 1.28 -10.95 7.67
CA LEU A 93 1.17 -11.87 6.55
C LEU A 93 2.18 -13.02 6.64
N GLY A 94 3.34 -12.82 7.26
CA GLY A 94 4.34 -13.86 7.52
C GLY A 94 4.09 -14.73 8.75
N SER A 95 3.14 -14.37 9.61
CA SER A 95 2.83 -15.06 10.86
C SER A 95 1.80 -16.20 10.68
N ASP A 96 1.60 -17.00 11.71
CA ASP A 96 0.57 -18.05 11.72
C ASP A 96 -0.87 -17.47 11.72
N ASP A 97 -1.04 -16.19 12.06
CA ASP A 97 -2.35 -15.53 12.08
C ASP A 97 -2.94 -15.39 10.68
N SER A 98 -2.10 -15.35 9.64
CA SER A 98 -2.50 -15.24 8.25
C SER A 98 -2.56 -16.60 7.52
N ARG A 99 -2.46 -17.74 8.23
CA ARG A 99 -2.30 -19.08 7.62
C ARG A 99 -3.35 -19.49 6.58
N TYR A 100 -4.52 -18.85 6.58
CA TYR A 100 -5.60 -19.08 5.63
C TYR A 100 -5.82 -17.91 4.65
N VAL A 101 -4.96 -16.89 4.69
CA VAL A 101 -4.96 -15.73 3.81
C VAL A 101 -3.92 -15.96 2.70
N SER A 102 -4.39 -16.18 1.48
CA SER A 102 -3.54 -16.39 0.30
C SER A 102 -4.19 -15.80 -0.95
N GLY A 103 -3.37 -15.34 -1.90
CA GLY A 103 -3.79 -14.66 -3.12
C GLY A 103 -4.31 -13.24 -2.89
N HIS A 104 -4.11 -12.68 -1.70
CA HIS A 104 -4.68 -11.40 -1.30
C HIS A 104 -3.76 -10.23 -1.64
N ASN A 105 -4.36 -9.09 -2.03
CA ASN A 105 -3.67 -7.81 -2.14
C ASN A 105 -4.07 -6.93 -0.97
N LEU A 106 -3.20 -6.79 0.01
CA LEU A 106 -3.44 -5.97 1.19
C LEU A 106 -3.11 -4.51 0.87
N PHE A 107 -4.13 -3.67 0.79
CA PHE A 107 -3.96 -2.22 0.63
C PHE A 107 -3.64 -1.57 1.98
N ILE A 108 -2.63 -0.71 1.99
CA ILE A 108 -2.25 0.11 3.16
C ILE A 108 -2.16 1.56 2.68
N ASP A 109 -3.32 2.17 2.48
CA ASP A 109 -3.42 3.45 1.76
C ASP A 109 -4.37 4.48 2.37
N GLY A 110 -4.98 4.18 3.52
CA GLY A 110 -5.91 5.11 4.17
C GLY A 110 -7.13 5.45 3.30
N ASP A 111 -7.65 4.44 2.59
CA ASP A 111 -8.77 4.50 1.63
C ASP A 111 -8.51 5.34 0.36
N PHE A 112 -7.26 5.77 0.13
CA PHE A 112 -6.91 6.58 -1.03
C PHE A 112 -7.34 5.95 -2.36
N SER A 113 -7.27 4.61 -2.49
CA SER A 113 -7.63 3.92 -3.73
C SER A 113 -9.13 3.76 -3.98
N ILE A 114 -9.98 3.89 -2.95
CA ILE A 114 -11.42 3.61 -3.04
C ILE A 114 -12.30 4.85 -2.85
N VAL A 115 -11.75 5.91 -2.27
CA VAL A 115 -12.46 7.18 -2.09
C VAL A 115 -12.35 8.03 -3.35
N ASN A 116 -13.49 8.57 -3.78
CA ASN A 116 -13.52 9.63 -4.79
C ASN A 116 -13.67 10.99 -4.09
N PRO A 117 -12.61 11.79 -3.99
CA PRO A 117 -12.64 13.07 -3.28
C PRO A 117 -13.57 14.09 -3.95
N SER A 118 -13.89 13.93 -5.24
CA SER A 118 -14.76 14.85 -5.98
C SER A 118 -16.21 14.84 -5.50
N PHE A 119 -16.69 13.75 -4.91
CA PHE A 119 -18.06 13.68 -4.39
C PHE A 119 -18.21 14.27 -2.98
N ASN A 120 -17.10 14.55 -2.28
CA ASN A 120 -17.08 15.21 -0.97
C ASN A 120 -18.00 14.59 0.10
N ILE A 121 -18.36 13.31 -0.06
CA ILE A 121 -19.39 12.61 0.75
C ILE A 121 -18.93 12.37 2.18
N PHE A 122 -17.62 12.17 2.37
CA PHE A 122 -17.02 11.78 3.64
C PHE A 122 -16.19 12.89 4.29
N ASN A 123 -16.54 14.16 4.06
CA ASN A 123 -16.00 15.25 4.88
C ASN A 123 -16.58 15.13 6.28
N TYR A 124 -15.95 14.30 7.10
CA TYR A 124 -16.12 14.33 8.54
C TYR A 124 -15.74 15.73 8.99
N LEU A 125 -16.69 16.39 9.64
CA LEU A 125 -16.57 17.74 10.18
C LEU A 125 -15.22 17.86 10.88
N ALA A 126 -14.41 18.82 10.42
CA ALA A 126 -13.20 19.24 11.09
C ALA A 126 -13.58 19.97 12.39
N GLU A 127 -14.08 19.23 13.38
CA GLU A 127 -14.40 19.76 14.71
C GLU A 127 -14.08 18.69 15.78
N SER A 128 -12.85 18.75 16.30
CA SER A 128 -12.54 18.82 17.74
C SER A 128 -11.03 18.91 17.96
#